data_AF-A0A1Q7MQT8-F1
#
_entry.id   AF-A0A1Q7MQT8-F1
#
_cell.length_a   1.000
_cell.length_b   1.000
_cell.length_c   1.000
_cell.angle_alpha   90.00
_cell.angle_beta   90.00
_cell.angle_gamma   90.00
#
_symmetry.space_group_name_H-M   'P 1'
#
loop_
_entity.id
_entity.type
_entity.pdbx_description
1 polymer ?
#
loop_
_entity_poly.entity_id
_entity_poly.type
_entity_poly.pdbx_seq_one_letter_code
_entity_poly.pdbx_strand_id
1 'polypeptide(L)' 'MWVEFKCPICGGDLDDDKSMANFMICNESSHGTLRFFTGDGCFFTSNAKVAEELVKKGKRVHVVDPKEFFAKQD' A
#
# COMPACT_ATOMS: atom_id res chain seq x y z
N MET A 1 2.37 20.44 -9.89
CA MET A 1 1.10 19.78 -9.51
C MET A 1 1.45 18.78 -8.43
N TRP A 2 1.15 19.07 -7.16
CA TRP A 2 1.39 18.12 -6.07
C TRP A 2 0.26 17.11 -6.08
N VAL A 3 0.57 15.85 -6.39
CA VAL A 3 -0.39 14.75 -6.26
C VAL A 3 -0.36 14.34 -4.79
N GLU A 4 -1.40 14.70 -4.04
CA GLU A 4 -1.59 14.18 -2.69
C GLU A 4 -1.99 12.70 -2.81
N PHE A 5 -1.09 11.81 -2.40
CA PHE A 5 -1.38 10.39 -2.39
C PHE A 5 -2.09 10.02 -1.09
N LYS A 6 -3.39 9.78 -1.21
CA LYS A 6 -4.23 9.40 -0.07
C LYS A 6 -4.52 7.92 -0.07
N CYS A 7 -4.57 7.34 1.12
CA CYS A 7 -5.03 5.98 1.36
C CYS A 7 -6.47 5.87 0.88
N PRO A 8 -6.78 5.01 -0.10
CA PRO A 8 -8.13 4.86 -0.63
C PRO A 8 -9.12 4.19 0.36
N ILE A 9 -8.62 3.71 1.51
CA ILE A 9 -9.42 3.06 2.55
C ILE A 9 -9.84 4.05 3.64
N CYS A 10 -8.90 4.69 4.33
CA CYS A 10 -9.23 5.67 5.39
C CYS A 10 -9.24 7.13 4.92
N GLY A 11 -8.73 7.43 3.72
CA GLY A 11 -8.57 8.80 3.24
C GLY A 11 -7.40 9.58 3.86
N GLY A 12 -6.65 8.96 4.78
CA GLY A 12 -5.44 9.55 5.36
C GLY A 12 -4.28 9.61 4.37
N ASP A 13 -3.28 10.40 4.67
CA ASP A 13 -2.10 10.57 3.81
C ASP A 13 -1.24 9.30 3.76
N LEU A 14 -0.61 9.07 2.60
CA LEU A 14 0.41 8.06 2.44
C LEU A 14 1.78 8.72 2.60
N ASP A 15 2.59 8.16 3.51
CA ASP A 15 3.96 8.62 3.77
C ASP A 15 4.95 7.90 2.85
N ASP A 16 6.07 8.51 2.54
CA ASP A 16 7.16 7.83 1.82
C ASP A 16 7.69 6.63 2.63
N ASP A 17 7.73 5.45 2.00
CA ASP A 17 8.30 4.27 2.63
C ASP A 17 9.83 4.34 2.54
N LYS A 18 10.45 4.83 3.62
CA LYS A 18 11.91 4.97 3.72
C LYS A 18 12.70 3.67 3.53
N SER A 19 12.03 2.51 3.56
CA SER A 19 12.66 1.20 3.37
C SER A 19 12.65 0.75 1.91
N MET A 20 11.77 1.29 1.07
CA MET A 20 11.60 0.87 -0.33
C MET A 20 11.40 2.07 -1.24
N ALA A 21 12.34 2.29 -2.17
CA ALA A 21 12.24 3.37 -3.14
C ALA A 21 10.95 3.26 -3.98
N ASN A 22 10.30 4.41 -4.22
CA ASN A 22 9.06 4.55 -4.98
C ASN A 22 7.81 3.92 -4.34
N PHE A 23 7.86 3.53 -3.06
CA PHE A 23 6.69 3.11 -2.31
C PHE A 23 6.25 4.20 -1.34
N MET A 24 4.94 4.33 -1.19
CA MET A 24 4.33 5.08 -0.10
C MET A 24 3.50 4.13 0.76
N ILE A 25 3.41 4.39 2.05
CA ILE A 25 2.80 3.49 3.05
C ILE A 25 1.70 4.22 3.83
N CYS A 26 0.62 3.50 4.11
CA CYS A 26 -0.38 3.93 5.07
C CYS A 26 0.03 3.44 6.47
N ASN A 27 0.24 4.37 7.41
CA ASN A 27 0.60 4.06 8.80
C ASN A 27 -0.60 3.67 9.69
N GLU A 28 -1.77 3.46 9.10
CA GLU A 28 -3.00 3.11 9.82
C GLU A 28 -3.00 1.61 10.19
N SER A 29 -2.84 1.33 11.50
CA SER A 29 -2.76 -0.05 12.03
C SER A 29 -3.95 -0.92 11.67
N SER A 30 -5.15 -0.34 11.50
CA SER A 30 -6.38 -1.09 11.16
C SER A 30 -6.35 -1.69 9.74
N HIS A 31 -5.48 -1.19 8.85
CA HIS A 31 -5.33 -1.71 7.50
C HIS A 31 -4.22 -2.77 7.37
N GLY A 32 -3.42 -2.95 8.42
CA GLY A 32 -2.16 -3.67 8.32
C GLY A 32 -1.18 -2.93 7.41
N THR A 33 -0.21 -3.65 6.85
CA THR A 33 0.75 -3.07 5.91
C THR A 33 0.07 -2.81 4.56
N LEU A 34 -0.20 -1.54 4.24
CA LEU A 34 -0.71 -1.11 2.94
C LEU A 34 0.30 -0.18 2.27
N ARG A 35 0.86 -0.62 1.15
CA ARG A 35 1.81 0.16 0.36
C ARG A 35 1.27 0.46 -1.03
N PHE A 36 1.69 1.58 -1.58
CA PHE A 36 1.37 2.03 -2.92
C PHE A 36 2.65 2.26 -3.69
N PHE A 37 2.82 1.56 -4.81
CA PHE A 37 3.96 1.71 -5.69
C PHE A 37 3.69 2.83 -6.70
N THR A 38 4.46 3.91 -6.62
CA THR A 38 4.31 5.09 -7.49
C THR A 38 4.73 4.84 -8.93
N GLY A 39 5.59 3.85 -9.19
CA GLY A 39 6.10 3.57 -10.53
C GLY A 39 5.04 3.02 -11.50
N ASP A 40 4.12 2.20 -11.01
CA ASP A 40 3.03 1.62 -11.82
C ASP A 40 1.64 1.91 -11.23
N GLY A 41 1.51 2.43 -10.01
CA GLY A 41 0.22 2.74 -9.40
C GLY A 41 -0.53 1.54 -8.82
N CYS A 42 0.20 0.52 -8.37
CA CYS A 42 -0.34 -0.68 -7.75
C CYS A 42 -0.28 -0.62 -6.22
N PHE A 43 -1.27 -1.21 -5.56
CA PHE A 43 -1.30 -1.37 -4.11
C PHE A 43 -0.84 -2.77 -3.69
N PHE A 44 -0.13 -2.84 -2.58
CA PHE A 44 0.38 -4.06 -1.99
C PHE A 44 -0.10 -4.14 -0.55
N THR A 45 -0.75 -5.25 -0.19
CA THR A 45 -1.26 -5.43 1.16
C THR A 45 -1.18 -6.89 1.60
N SER A 46 -0.93 -7.11 2.88
CA SER A 46 -1.06 -8.43 3.50
C SER A 46 -2.46 -8.72 4.02
N ASN A 47 -3.38 -7.74 3.95
CA ASN A 47 -4.73 -7.86 4.47
C ASN A 47 -5.73 -8.11 3.32
N ALA A 48 -6.26 -9.33 3.23
CA ALA A 48 -7.21 -9.72 2.20
C ALA A 48 -8.47 -8.83 2.16
N LYS A 49 -8.97 -8.39 3.32
CA LYS A 49 -10.15 -7.50 3.38
C LYS A 49 -9.86 -6.14 2.75
N VAL A 50 -8.67 -5.59 3.02
CA VAL A 50 -8.22 -4.34 2.40
C VAL A 50 -8.07 -4.53 0.90
N ALA A 51 -7.54 -5.67 0.46
CA ALA A 51 -7.42 -5.97 -0.96
C ALA A 51 -8.77 -6.02 -1.67
N GLU A 52 -9.77 -6.68 -1.07
CA GLU A 52 -11.14 -6.70 -1.62
C GLU A 52 -11.73 -5.29 -1.75
N GLU A 53 -11.58 -4.44 -0.74
CA GLU A 53 -12.08 -3.06 -0.78
C GLU A 53 -11.37 -2.20 -1.84
N LEU A 54 -10.07 -2.38 -2.01
CA LEU A 54 -9.30 -1.73 -3.06
C LEU A 54 -9.74 -2.15 -4.47
N VAL A 55 -9.97 -3.45 -4.67
CA VAL A 55 -10.46 -4.00 -5.95
C VAL A 55 -11.87 -3.47 -6.26
N LYS A 56 -12.78 -3.41 -5.27
CA LYS A 56 -14.10 -2.79 -5.42
C LYS A 56 -14.03 -1.31 -5.84
N LYS A 57 -12.99 -0.61 -5.40
CA LYS A 57 -12.69 0.79 -5.79
C LYS A 57 -11.94 0.90 -7.13
N GLY A 58 -11.77 -0.20 -7.87
CA GLY A 58 -11.11 -0.23 -9.18
C GLY A 58 -9.59 -0.05 -9.12
N LYS A 59 -8.96 -0.34 -7.98
CA LYS A 59 -7.50 -0.24 -7.82
C LYS A 59 -6.83 -1.58 -8.18
N ARG A 60 -5.61 -1.51 -8.73
CA ARG A 60 -4.75 -2.68 -8.92
C ARG A 60 -4.13 -3.07 -7.60
N VAL A 61 -4.27 -4.33 -7.20
CA VAL A 61 -3.86 -4.81 -5.88
C VAL A 61 -3.13 -6.14 -5.99
N HIS A 62 -2.03 -6.26 -5.26
CA HIS A 62 -1.33 -7.50 -5.02
C HIS A 62 -1.46 -7.85 -3.53
N VAL A 63 -2.05 -9.01 -3.26
CA VAL A 63 -2.03 -9.59 -1.92
C VAL A 63 -0.68 -10.29 -1.76
N VAL A 64 0.07 -9.87 -0.76
CA VAL A 64 1.44 -10.35 -0.55
C VAL A 64 1.58 -10.95 0.84
N ASP A 65 2.35 -12.03 0.95
CA ASP A 65 2.66 -12.56 2.27
C ASP A 65 3.59 -11.58 2.99
N PRO A 66 3.25 -11.18 4.22
CA PRO A 66 4.05 -10.21 4.95
C PRO A 66 5.47 -10.70 5.22
N LYS A 67 5.72 -12.01 5.24
CA LYS A 67 7.08 -12.55 5.39
C LYS A 67 7.85 -12.47 4.09
N GLU A 68 7.25 -12.83 2.96
CA GLU A 68 7.95 -12.88 1.67
C GLU A 68 8.20 -11.48 1.09
N PHE A 69 7.28 -10.55 1.31
CA PHE A 69 7.33 -9.22 0.70
C PHE A 69 7.98 -8.16 1.60
N PHE A 70 8.04 -8.41 2.91
CA PHE A 70 8.67 -7.52 3.88
C PHE A 70 9.92 -8.12 4.53
N ALA A 71 10.31 -9.36 4.21
CA ALA A 71 11.65 -9.85 4.51
C ALA A 71 12.65 -8.97 3.78
N LYS A 72 13.57 -8.42 4.56
CA LYS A 72 14.72 -7.64 4.11
C LYS A 72 15.38 -8.33 2.92
N GLN A 73 15.67 -7.57 1.87
CA GLN A 73 16.79 -7.92 1.01
C GLN A 73 18.02 -7.87 1.92
N ASP A 74 18.53 -9.05 2.27
CA ASP A 74 19.78 -9.22 3.04
C ASP A 74 20.98 -8.76 2.19
#